data_AF-A0A9P0I8R4-F1
#
_entry.id   AF-A0A9P0I8R4-F1
#
_cell.length_a   1.000
_cell.length_b   1.000
_cell.length_c   1.000
_cell.angle_alpha   90.00
_cell.angle_beta   90.00
_cell.angle_gamma   90.00
#
_symmetry.space_group_name_H-M   'P 1'
#
loop_
_entity.id
_entity.type
_entity.pdbx_description
1 polymer ?
#
loop_
_entity_poly.entity_id
_entity_poly.type
_entity_poly.pdbx_seq_one_letter_code
_entity_poly.pdbx_strand_id
1 'polypeptide(L)'
;MASYSLLRNIEKNLVSESTKVSTYQREFKGMRLNIWVAIKWPTKKPKPVEHEPEPVELSFPSMKVSVKLPKIIDGSCICVRAARSEIDLLSERSQSFALKSDIPKRYEDLFSFNVKELLESQKLKKSQDEARTKFYREVRERVRELEAIIKANVYLQNLKEKEELDILNMSEAPYVSPPRVCIATECEIDFKKYLRSCKPRIRIGELNLRRYRICGGVLNLDLIVTPPQPKRMRHSVIVTTLQLPKCLAAVKYQVQYKAPGPPPPGVTRTPEEIEQEIKMVEAQYEKLAMVFIDLPQDVMWNEPPVVCQWHDARKIWTSNYVNDYKFNEDKLTIQFRTGVLWPIGIATLRYSNLPYQAWDIKPDPDGRGVLITVTGLCVTVTFVCVSNWVKLKSIANASTAALSEHFNKRYSVKQLVRIMREAACDFFPDFDGHNHVKGSSPKEWVMERHTYHAMAFLSRAYNFQSSRYRDYG
;
A
#
# COMPACT_ATOMS: atom_id res chain seq x y z
N MET A 1 -9.89 -19.04 24.93
CA MET A 1 -10.43 -19.39 26.26
C MET A 1 -11.15 -18.24 26.96
N ALA A 2 -10.61 -17.02 27.03
CA ALA A 2 -11.28 -15.90 27.71
C ALA A 2 -12.69 -15.60 27.18
N SER A 3 -12.86 -15.49 25.86
CA SER A 3 -14.18 -15.30 25.24
C SER A 3 -15.16 -16.46 25.49
N TYR A 4 -14.66 -17.70 25.64
CA TYR A 4 -15.48 -18.86 25.98
C TYR A 4 -16.04 -18.74 27.40
N SER A 5 -15.21 -18.35 28.36
CA SER A 5 -15.63 -18.14 29.75
C SER A 5 -16.64 -16.99 29.87
N LEU A 6 -16.46 -15.91 29.11
CA LEU A 6 -17.42 -14.80 29.04
C LEU A 6 -18.78 -15.29 28.51
N LEU A 7 -18.78 -15.93 27.34
CA LEU A 7 -19.98 -16.40 26.66
C LEU A 7 -20.69 -17.56 27.38
N ARG A 8 -20.02 -18.28 28.28
CA ARG A 8 -20.62 -19.39 29.03
C ARG A 8 -21.64 -18.94 30.07
N ASN A 9 -21.53 -17.71 30.56
CA ASN A 9 -22.46 -17.17 31.53
C ASN A 9 -22.86 -15.76 31.12
N ILE A 10 -23.75 -15.67 30.14
CA ILE A 10 -24.20 -14.40 29.55
C ILE A 10 -24.83 -13.52 30.62
N GLU A 11 -25.74 -14.05 31.45
CA GLU A 11 -26.44 -13.29 32.49
C GLU A 11 -25.50 -12.61 33.50
N LYS A 12 -24.36 -13.23 33.80
CA LYS A 12 -23.39 -12.69 34.76
C LYS A 12 -22.38 -11.74 34.12
N ASN A 13 -21.96 -12.03 32.90
CA ASN A 13 -20.76 -11.42 32.30
C ASN A 13 -21.07 -10.36 31.24
N LEU A 14 -22.27 -10.36 30.65
CA LEU A 14 -22.68 -9.40 29.64
C LEU A 14 -23.72 -8.43 30.21
N VAL A 15 -23.79 -7.24 29.64
CA VAL A 15 -24.81 -6.23 29.94
C VAL A 15 -25.97 -6.43 28.97
N SER A 16 -27.19 -6.56 29.49
CA SER A 16 -28.39 -6.67 28.65
C SER A 16 -28.91 -5.27 28.32
N GLU A 17 -28.70 -4.84 27.08
CA GLU A 17 -29.21 -3.55 26.56
C GLU A 17 -30.71 -3.63 26.21
N SER A 18 -31.18 -4.81 25.83
CA SER A 18 -32.58 -5.05 25.47
C SER A 18 -33.00 -6.46 25.89
N THR A 19 -34.31 -6.72 25.85
CA THR A 19 -34.84 -8.06 26.08
C THR A 19 -34.25 -9.09 25.12
N LYS A 20 -33.85 -8.70 23.90
CA LYS A 20 -33.31 -9.65 22.90
C LYS A 20 -31.78 -9.65 22.79
N VAL A 21 -31.07 -8.74 23.45
CA VAL A 21 -29.66 -8.44 23.15
C VAL A 21 -28.84 -8.25 24.43
N SER A 22 -27.70 -8.93 24.47
CA SER A 22 -26.64 -8.70 25.44
C SER A 22 -25.34 -8.32 24.75
N THR A 23 -24.64 -7.33 25.31
CA THR A 23 -23.36 -6.82 24.81
C THR A 23 -22.27 -6.92 25.87
N TYR A 24 -21.03 -7.06 25.42
CA TYR A 24 -19.83 -6.87 26.24
C TYR A 24 -18.91 -5.94 25.49
N GLN A 25 -18.44 -4.89 26.16
CA GLN A 25 -17.48 -3.94 25.61
C GLN A 25 -16.27 -3.85 26.53
N ARG A 26 -15.08 -3.86 25.94
CA ARG A 26 -13.85 -3.56 26.66
C ARG A 26 -12.83 -2.89 25.77
N GLU A 27 -12.21 -1.85 26.32
CA GLU A 27 -11.18 -1.07 25.66
C GLU A 27 -9.84 -1.30 26.34
N PHE A 28 -8.82 -1.56 25.52
CA PHE A 28 -7.43 -1.70 25.91
C PHE A 28 -6.59 -0.73 25.09
N LYS A 29 -5.40 -0.38 25.58
CA LYS A 29 -4.44 0.41 24.80
C LYS A 29 -4.03 -0.39 23.55
N GLY A 30 -4.50 0.03 22.38
CA GLY A 30 -4.24 -0.64 21.10
C GLY A 30 -5.26 -1.69 20.64
N MET A 31 -6.29 -2.02 21.44
CA MET A 31 -7.30 -3.02 21.05
C MET A 31 -8.66 -2.72 21.68
N ARG A 32 -9.72 -2.79 20.86
CA ARG A 32 -11.12 -2.69 21.31
C ARG A 32 -11.84 -3.99 21.00
N LEU A 33 -12.56 -4.53 21.97
CA LEU A 33 -13.28 -5.79 21.84
C LEU A 33 -14.74 -5.58 22.22
N ASN A 34 -15.64 -5.83 21.27
CA ASN A 34 -17.07 -5.95 21.54
C ASN A 34 -17.58 -7.36 21.19
N ILE A 35 -18.43 -7.89 22.05
CA ILE A 35 -19.11 -9.17 21.84
C ILE A 35 -20.60 -8.90 21.91
N TRP A 36 -21.32 -9.33 20.88
CA TRP A 36 -22.76 -9.24 20.78
C TRP A 36 -23.37 -10.63 20.78
N VAL A 37 -24.42 -10.81 21.59
CA VAL A 37 -25.14 -12.08 21.69
C VAL A 37 -26.65 -11.82 21.66
N ALA A 38 -27.36 -12.53 20.77
CA ALA A 38 -28.81 -12.57 20.81
C ALA A 38 -29.27 -13.51 21.93
N ILE A 39 -30.14 -13.03 22.81
CA ILE A 39 -30.75 -13.84 23.87
C ILE A 39 -32.02 -14.47 23.32
N LYS A 40 -32.07 -15.80 23.30
CA LYS A 40 -33.28 -16.54 22.97
C LYS A 40 -34.23 -16.58 24.17
N TRP A 41 -35.31 -15.81 24.10
CA TRP A 41 -36.45 -15.98 25.00
C TRP A 41 -37.38 -17.10 24.50
N PRO A 42 -38.12 -17.77 25.41
CA PRO A 42 -39.15 -18.72 25.01
C PRO A 42 -40.25 -17.97 24.23
N THR A 43 -40.42 -18.29 22.96
CA THR A 43 -41.52 -17.77 22.15
C THR A 43 -42.83 -18.44 22.57
N LYS A 44 -43.90 -17.65 22.73
CA LYS A 44 -45.26 -18.19 22.74
C LYS A 44 -45.51 -18.86 21.37
N LYS A 45 -46.35 -19.92 21.36
CA LYS A 45 -46.71 -20.80 20.22
C LYS A 45 -46.53 -20.13 18.83
N PRO A 46 -45.98 -20.86 17.83
CA PRO A 46 -45.72 -20.30 16.50
C PRO A 46 -46.99 -19.66 15.94
N LYS A 47 -46.87 -18.40 15.49
CA LYS A 47 -47.95 -17.72 14.78
C LYS A 47 -48.14 -18.39 13.40
N PRO A 48 -49.36 -18.45 12.83
CA PRO A 48 -49.64 -19.18 11.58
C PRO A 48 -49.00 -18.60 10.31
N VAL A 49 -48.45 -17.39 10.39
CA VAL A 49 -47.82 -16.69 9.27
C VAL A 49 -46.33 -16.62 9.53
N GLU A 50 -45.53 -17.29 8.70
CA GLU A 50 -44.07 -17.12 8.64
C GLU A 50 -43.79 -15.69 8.17
N HIS A 51 -43.70 -14.75 9.12
CA HIS A 51 -43.16 -13.44 8.81
C HIS A 51 -41.67 -13.61 8.51
N GLU A 52 -41.20 -13.08 7.38
CA GLU A 52 -39.78 -13.15 7.04
C GLU A 52 -38.93 -12.63 8.22
N PRO A 53 -37.86 -13.33 8.60
CA PRO A 53 -37.01 -12.87 9.70
C PRO A 53 -36.41 -11.51 9.34
N GLU A 54 -36.61 -10.53 10.22
CA GLU A 54 -36.00 -9.20 10.09
C GLU A 54 -34.46 -9.33 10.14
N PRO A 55 -33.73 -8.62 9.27
CA PRO A 55 -32.27 -8.62 9.30
C PRO A 55 -31.78 -8.05 10.64
N VAL A 56 -30.81 -8.72 11.24
CA VAL A 56 -30.23 -8.29 12.52
C VAL A 56 -29.25 -7.16 12.28
N GLU A 57 -29.58 -5.96 12.76
CA GLU A 57 -28.69 -4.80 12.73
C GLU A 57 -27.90 -4.69 14.05
N LEU A 58 -26.58 -4.64 13.92
CA LEU A 58 -25.63 -4.55 15.02
C LEU A 58 -24.93 -3.20 14.93
N SER A 59 -24.89 -2.45 16.02
CA SER A 59 -24.10 -1.24 16.14
C SER A 59 -23.04 -1.41 17.21
N PHE A 60 -21.80 -1.05 16.91
CA PHE A 60 -20.66 -1.08 17.82
C PHE A 60 -20.10 0.34 17.98
N PRO A 61 -20.70 1.19 18.84
CA PRO A 61 -20.35 2.61 18.95
C PRO A 61 -18.86 2.87 19.25
N SER A 62 -18.25 2.08 20.13
CA SER A 62 -16.84 2.22 20.53
C SER A 62 -15.83 1.92 19.43
N MET A 63 -16.23 1.13 18.44
CA MET A 63 -15.43 0.85 17.25
C MET A 63 -15.88 1.67 16.04
N LYS A 64 -17.00 2.39 16.16
CA LYS A 64 -17.70 3.09 15.07
C LYS A 64 -17.97 2.20 13.85
N VAL A 65 -18.46 0.99 14.14
CA VAL A 65 -18.79 -0.01 13.11
C VAL A 65 -20.23 -0.46 13.32
N SER A 66 -20.99 -0.57 12.23
CA SER A 66 -22.31 -1.18 12.23
C SER A 66 -22.37 -2.31 11.21
N VAL A 67 -23.02 -3.42 11.53
CA VAL A 67 -23.13 -4.60 10.68
C VAL A 67 -24.58 -5.01 10.58
N LYS A 68 -25.12 -5.11 9.37
CA LYS A 68 -26.42 -5.73 9.11
C LYS A 68 -26.18 -7.15 8.60
N LEU A 69 -26.59 -8.14 9.39
CA LEU A 69 -26.46 -9.54 9.02
C LEU A 69 -27.57 -9.94 8.04
N PRO A 70 -27.28 -10.84 7.09
CA PRO A 70 -28.28 -11.37 6.17
C PRO A 70 -29.31 -12.24 6.92
N LYS A 71 -30.53 -12.29 6.37
CA LYS A 71 -31.69 -13.03 6.92
C LYS A 71 -31.43 -14.54 7.13
N ILE A 72 -30.41 -15.11 6.48
CA ILE A 72 -30.01 -16.53 6.56
C ILE A 72 -29.40 -16.87 7.94
N ILE A 73 -28.81 -15.90 8.63
CA ILE A 73 -28.17 -16.12 9.92
C ILE A 73 -29.22 -15.98 11.01
N ASP A 74 -29.75 -17.10 11.51
CA ASP A 74 -30.59 -17.11 12.70
C ASP A 74 -29.74 -16.70 13.91
N GLY A 75 -29.97 -15.49 14.43
CA GLY A 75 -29.26 -14.94 15.58
C GLY A 75 -29.45 -15.73 16.87
N SER A 76 -30.40 -16.68 16.92
CA SER A 76 -30.83 -17.35 18.16
C SER A 76 -29.75 -18.18 18.87
N CYS A 77 -28.70 -18.64 18.16
CA CYS A 77 -27.57 -19.41 18.72
C CYS A 77 -26.20 -18.90 18.25
N ILE A 78 -26.14 -17.68 17.72
CA ILE A 78 -24.94 -17.11 17.12
C ILE A 78 -24.59 -15.82 17.84
N CYS A 79 -23.31 -15.69 18.15
CA CYS A 79 -22.67 -14.53 18.71
C CYS A 79 -21.80 -13.87 17.65
N VAL A 80 -21.88 -12.55 17.56
CA VAL A 80 -20.97 -11.75 16.73
C VAL A 80 -19.90 -11.17 17.63
N ARG A 81 -18.65 -11.53 17.38
CA ARG A 81 -17.49 -10.90 18.01
C ARG A 81 -16.88 -9.92 17.04
N ALA A 82 -16.78 -8.67 17.47
CA ALA A 82 -16.06 -7.62 16.75
C ALA A 82 -14.82 -7.22 17.57
N ALA A 83 -13.64 -7.30 16.97
CA ALA A 83 -12.40 -6.88 17.59
C ALA A 83 -11.63 -5.96 16.65
N ARG A 84 -11.30 -4.75 17.09
CA ARG A 84 -10.49 -3.80 16.33
C ARG A 84 -9.12 -3.66 16.97
N SER A 85 -8.08 -4.07 16.25
CA SER A 85 -6.69 -3.80 16.62
C SER A 85 -6.27 -2.47 16.00
N GLU A 86 -5.65 -1.57 16.77
CA GLU A 86 -5.10 -0.32 16.22
C GLU A 86 -3.80 -0.57 15.43
N ILE A 87 -3.16 -1.72 15.65
CA ILE A 87 -1.92 -2.12 15.00
C ILE A 87 -2.22 -3.20 13.95
N ASP A 88 -1.61 -3.06 12.77
CA ASP A 88 -1.62 -4.07 11.73
C ASP A 88 -0.42 -5.01 11.87
N LEU A 89 -0.69 -6.24 12.32
CA LEU A 89 0.30 -7.33 12.42
C LEU A 89 0.17 -8.35 11.28
N LEU A 90 -0.83 -8.19 10.41
CA LEU A 90 -1.10 -9.13 9.33
C LEU A 90 -0.30 -8.78 8.09
N SER A 91 -0.18 -7.49 7.77
CA SER A 91 0.58 -7.03 6.61
C SER A 91 2.04 -7.47 6.62
N GLU A 92 2.69 -7.56 7.79
CA GLU A 92 4.09 -8.04 7.88
C GLU A 92 4.27 -9.47 7.36
N ARG A 93 3.21 -10.29 7.39
CA ARG A 93 3.22 -11.67 6.90
C ARG A 93 3.01 -11.77 5.39
N SER A 94 2.65 -10.67 4.74
CA SER A 94 2.41 -10.63 3.30
C SER A 94 3.70 -10.57 2.50
N GLN A 95 3.71 -11.26 1.36
CA GLN A 95 4.84 -11.25 0.44
C GLN A 95 5.10 -9.87 -0.19
N SER A 96 4.08 -9.01 -0.25
CA SER A 96 4.20 -7.67 -0.84
C SER A 96 4.61 -6.58 0.16
N PHE A 97 4.84 -6.92 1.43
CA PHE A 97 5.16 -5.94 2.47
C PHE A 97 6.64 -5.55 2.50
N ALA A 98 7.52 -6.56 2.67
CA ALA A 98 8.96 -6.34 2.76
C ALA A 98 9.56 -5.99 1.40
N LEU A 99 10.56 -5.11 1.41
CA LEU A 99 11.38 -4.86 0.23
C LEU A 99 12.17 -6.14 -0.07
N LYS A 100 12.10 -6.61 -1.32
CA LYS A 100 12.65 -7.92 -1.70
C LYS A 100 14.18 -7.96 -1.75
N SER A 101 14.79 -6.85 -2.14
CA SER A 101 16.25 -6.71 -2.29
C SER A 101 16.67 -5.33 -1.83
N ASP A 102 17.81 -5.25 -1.16
CA ASP A 102 18.42 -3.96 -0.85
C ASP A 102 18.93 -3.28 -2.11
N ILE A 103 18.97 -1.95 -2.07
CA ILE A 103 19.52 -1.13 -3.15
C ILE A 103 21.00 -1.46 -3.36
N PRO A 104 21.46 -1.61 -4.61
CA PRO A 104 22.89 -1.71 -4.91
C PRO A 104 23.64 -0.52 -4.30
N LYS A 105 24.87 -0.74 -3.83
CA LYS A 105 25.77 0.32 -3.32
C LYS A 105 25.22 1.11 -2.12
N ARG A 106 24.26 0.55 -1.37
CA ARG A 106 23.60 1.20 -0.21
C ARG A 106 24.59 1.84 0.79
N TYR A 107 25.68 1.14 1.07
CA TYR A 107 26.67 1.52 2.08
C TYR A 107 27.94 2.15 1.50
N GLU A 108 28.07 2.25 0.18
CA GLU A 108 29.22 2.89 -0.43
C GLU A 108 29.19 4.40 -0.20
N ASP A 109 30.38 4.98 -0.04
CA ASP A 109 30.57 6.42 0.04
C ASP A 109 30.90 6.99 -1.34
N LEU A 110 30.72 8.32 -1.49
CA LEU A 110 30.94 8.99 -2.78
C LEU A 110 32.40 8.89 -3.24
N PHE A 111 33.35 8.89 -2.30
CA PHE A 111 34.76 8.78 -2.65
C PHE A 111 35.07 7.41 -3.28
N SER A 112 34.71 6.30 -2.62
CA SER A 112 34.97 4.96 -3.17
C SER A 112 34.22 4.73 -4.47
N PHE A 113 33.00 5.25 -4.59
CA PHE A 113 32.22 5.20 -5.83
C PHE A 113 32.96 5.91 -6.97
N ASN A 114 33.38 7.16 -6.78
CA ASN A 114 34.07 7.95 -7.80
C ASN A 114 35.41 7.33 -8.22
N VAL A 115 36.14 6.72 -7.27
CA VAL A 115 37.39 6.01 -7.59
C VAL A 115 37.11 4.80 -8.48
N LYS A 116 36.09 4.00 -8.18
CA LYS A 116 35.68 2.86 -9.03
C LYS A 116 35.25 3.32 -10.41
N GLU A 117 34.38 4.34 -10.48
CA GLU A 117 33.90 4.91 -11.74
C GLU A 117 35.06 5.44 -12.60
N LEU A 118 36.04 6.11 -11.98
CA LEU A 118 37.23 6.60 -12.69
C LEU A 118 38.07 5.46 -13.27
N LEU A 119 38.29 4.39 -12.51
CA LEU A 119 39.05 3.22 -12.95
C LEU A 119 38.35 2.51 -14.11
N GLU A 120 37.03 2.33 -14.04
CA GLU A 120 36.22 1.74 -15.11
C GLU A 120 36.23 2.62 -16.36
N SER A 121 36.08 3.93 -16.19
CA SER A 121 36.14 4.91 -17.28
C SER A 121 37.47 4.88 -18.01
N GLN A 122 38.58 4.75 -17.27
CA GLN A 122 39.92 4.62 -17.85
C GLN A 122 40.10 3.29 -18.61
N LYS A 123 39.59 2.18 -18.07
CA LYS A 123 39.63 0.87 -18.76
C LYS A 123 38.83 0.91 -20.07
N LEU A 124 37.61 1.45 -20.01
CA LEU A 124 36.75 1.56 -21.18
C LEU A 124 37.37 2.49 -22.24
N LYS A 125 37.98 3.61 -21.82
CA LYS A 125 38.72 4.50 -22.72
C LYS A 125 39.84 3.75 -23.45
N LYS A 126 40.67 2.99 -22.73
CA LYS A 126 41.75 2.19 -23.34
C LYS A 126 41.22 1.20 -24.38
N SER A 127 40.14 0.49 -24.06
CA SER A 127 39.51 -0.46 -24.98
C SER A 127 38.93 0.22 -26.23
N GLN A 128 38.30 1.39 -26.07
CA GLN A 128 37.80 2.20 -27.20
C GLN A 128 38.94 2.72 -28.08
N ASP A 129 40.04 3.19 -27.48
CA ASP A 129 41.21 3.68 -28.20
C ASP A 129 41.93 2.54 -28.95
N GLU A 130 42.03 1.35 -28.35
CA GLU A 130 42.54 0.14 -29.00
C GLU A 130 41.68 -0.28 -30.20
N ALA A 131 40.34 -0.28 -30.05
CA ALA A 131 39.42 -0.60 -31.12
C ALA A 131 39.52 0.41 -32.28
N ARG A 132 39.62 1.71 -31.97
CA ARG A 132 39.83 2.77 -32.98
C ARG A 132 41.17 2.60 -33.70
N THR A 133 42.23 2.28 -32.96
CA THR A 133 43.56 2.04 -33.52
C THR A 133 43.56 0.83 -34.46
N LYS A 134 42.84 -0.24 -34.09
CA LYS A 134 42.67 -1.43 -34.93
C LYS A 134 41.88 -1.11 -36.21
N PHE A 135 40.77 -0.38 -36.09
CA PHE A 135 39.97 0.07 -37.24
C PHE A 135 40.81 0.85 -38.25
N TYR A 136 41.53 1.90 -37.80
CA TYR A 136 42.37 2.67 -38.72
C TYR A 136 43.54 1.87 -39.28
N ARG A 137 44.00 0.82 -38.59
CA ARG A 137 45.03 -0.08 -39.12
C ARG A 137 44.48 -0.94 -40.26
N GLU A 138 43.32 -1.54 -40.06
CA GLU A 138 42.61 -2.34 -41.07
C GLU A 138 42.26 -1.50 -42.30
N VAL A 139 41.74 -0.28 -42.11
CA VAL A 139 41.47 0.67 -43.21
C VAL A 139 42.75 1.00 -43.98
N ARG A 140 43.86 1.32 -43.30
CA ARG A 140 45.14 1.62 -43.96
C ARG A 140 45.76 0.44 -44.70
N GLU A 141 45.56 -0.78 -44.22
CA GLU A 141 46.01 -1.99 -44.91
C GLU A 141 45.17 -2.22 -46.16
N ARG A 142 43.85 -2.08 -46.05
CA ARG A 142 42.94 -2.23 -47.19
C ARG A 142 43.13 -1.16 -48.28
N VAL A 143 43.36 0.09 -47.88
CA VAL A 143 43.73 1.18 -48.79
C VAL A 143 45.01 0.84 -49.54
N ARG A 144 46.06 0.38 -48.85
CA ARG A 144 47.33 -0.03 -49.48
C ARG A 144 47.16 -1.19 -50.46
N GLU A 145 46.32 -2.18 -50.12
CA GLU A 145 46.00 -3.29 -51.03
C GLU A 145 45.28 -2.81 -52.30
N LEU A 146 44.26 -1.96 -52.16
CA LEU A 146 43.51 -1.42 -53.29
C LEU A 146 44.36 -0.51 -54.18
N GLU A 147 45.20 0.35 -53.58
CA GLU A 147 46.17 1.17 -54.32
C GLU A 147 47.17 0.31 -55.12
N ALA A 148 47.64 -0.80 -54.54
CA ALA A 148 48.54 -1.72 -55.22
C ALA A 148 47.85 -2.44 -56.39
N ILE A 149 46.58 -2.85 -56.24
CA ILE A 149 45.78 -3.49 -57.29
C ILE A 149 45.53 -2.51 -58.45
N ILE A 150 45.14 -1.27 -58.14
CA ILE A 150 44.91 -0.21 -59.13
C ILE A 150 46.20 0.09 -59.91
N LYS A 151 47.34 0.12 -59.22
CA LYS A 151 48.65 0.39 -59.84
C LYS A 151 49.17 -0.77 -60.71
N ALA A 152 48.83 -2.02 -60.38
CA ALA A 152 49.24 -3.19 -61.13
C ALA A 152 48.43 -3.37 -62.44
N ASN A 153 47.14 -3.02 -62.44
CA ASN A 153 46.23 -3.21 -63.57
C ASN A 153 45.82 -1.88 -64.23
N VAL A 154 46.79 -1.18 -64.84
CA VAL A 154 46.61 0.15 -65.45
C VAL A 154 45.62 0.16 -66.64
N TYR A 155 45.38 -0.99 -67.27
CA TYR A 155 44.65 -1.11 -68.54
C TYR A 155 43.16 -1.49 -68.41
N LEU A 156 42.67 -1.81 -67.20
CA LEU A 156 41.26 -2.06 -66.93
C LEU A 156 40.64 -0.82 -66.27
N GLN A 157 39.45 -0.41 -66.70
CA GLN A 157 38.67 0.62 -66.00
C GLN A 157 38.21 0.05 -64.64
N ASN A 158 39.10 0.13 -63.63
CA ASN A 158 38.88 -0.30 -62.24
C ASN A 158 37.96 0.68 -61.50
N LEU A 159 36.78 0.96 -62.07
CA LEU A 159 35.80 1.92 -61.54
C LEU A 159 35.33 1.49 -60.14
N LYS A 160 35.15 0.20 -59.92
CA LYS A 160 34.67 -0.36 -58.64
C LYS A 160 35.72 -0.26 -57.54
N GLU A 161 36.97 -0.63 -57.83
CA GLU A 161 38.08 -0.58 -56.88
C GLU A 161 38.42 0.87 -56.51
N LYS A 162 38.24 1.81 -57.45
CA LYS A 162 38.41 3.24 -57.21
C LYS A 162 37.27 3.82 -56.34
N GLU A 163 36.02 3.42 -56.59
CA GLU A 163 34.89 3.75 -55.72
C GLU A 163 35.06 3.18 -54.30
N GLU A 164 35.53 1.93 -54.16
CA GLU A 164 35.82 1.32 -52.85
C GLU A 164 36.95 2.03 -52.11
N LEU A 165 38.00 2.46 -52.83
CA LEU A 165 39.10 3.25 -52.28
C LEU A 165 38.61 4.61 -51.76
N ASP A 166 37.77 5.30 -52.52
CA ASP A 166 37.19 6.59 -52.12
C ASP A 166 36.27 6.42 -50.89
N ILE A 167 35.48 5.34 -50.82
CA ILE A 167 34.65 5.01 -49.65
C ILE A 167 35.51 4.74 -48.41
N LEU A 168 36.59 3.97 -48.54
CA LEU A 168 37.49 3.65 -47.43
C LEU A 168 38.29 4.87 -46.96
N ASN A 169 38.71 5.75 -47.87
CA ASN A 169 39.37 7.01 -47.52
C ASN A 169 38.45 7.97 -46.76
N MET A 170 37.14 7.90 -47.03
CA MET A 170 36.11 8.65 -46.31
C MET A 170 35.57 7.90 -45.08
N SER A 171 36.07 6.71 -44.77
CA SER A 171 35.58 5.92 -43.64
C SER A 171 36.11 6.43 -42.31
N GLU A 172 35.18 6.69 -41.38
CA GLU A 172 35.49 7.08 -40.01
C GLU A 172 35.26 5.92 -39.05
N ALA A 173 35.99 5.92 -37.93
CA ALA A 173 35.76 4.93 -36.89
C ALA A 173 34.31 5.02 -36.38
N PRO A 174 33.64 3.89 -36.09
CA PRO A 174 32.28 3.89 -35.56
C PRO A 174 32.18 4.81 -34.35
N TYR A 175 31.12 5.62 -34.29
CA TYR A 175 30.87 6.49 -33.16
C TYR A 175 30.68 5.63 -31.90
N VAL A 176 31.52 5.89 -30.89
CA VAL A 176 31.36 5.30 -29.56
C VAL A 176 31.13 6.44 -28.58
N SER A 177 30.09 6.31 -27.75
CA SER A 177 29.79 7.28 -26.72
C SER A 177 30.96 7.43 -25.73
N PRO A 178 31.15 8.63 -25.14
CA PRO A 178 32.20 8.85 -24.16
C PRO A 178 32.11 7.86 -23.00
N PRO A 179 33.24 7.34 -22.46
CA PRO A 179 33.23 6.32 -21.42
C PRO A 179 32.34 6.62 -20.21
N ARG A 180 32.28 7.89 -19.77
CA ARG A 180 31.42 8.33 -18.66
C ARG A 180 29.93 8.22 -18.99
N VAL A 181 29.53 8.51 -20.23
CA VAL A 181 28.13 8.41 -20.67
C VAL A 181 27.71 6.93 -20.75
N CYS A 182 28.61 6.06 -21.21
CA CYS A 182 28.39 4.61 -21.18
C CYS A 182 28.13 4.10 -19.76
N ILE A 183 29.02 4.44 -18.80
CA ILE A 183 28.88 4.02 -17.40
C ILE A 183 27.60 4.58 -16.77
N ALA A 184 27.25 5.84 -17.04
CA ALA A 184 25.99 6.41 -16.56
C ALA A 184 24.77 5.63 -17.10
N THR A 185 24.79 5.27 -18.39
CA THR A 185 23.72 4.48 -19.03
C THR A 185 23.62 3.08 -18.44
N GLU A 186 24.76 2.43 -18.16
CA GLU A 186 24.81 1.13 -17.49
C GLU A 186 24.24 1.20 -16.07
N CYS A 187 24.63 2.21 -15.28
CA CYS A 187 24.08 2.46 -13.96
C CYS A 187 22.55 2.66 -14.00
N GLU A 188 22.02 3.41 -14.97
CA GLU A 188 20.58 3.56 -15.15
C GLU A 188 19.89 2.23 -15.48
N ILE A 189 20.49 1.42 -16.35
CA ILE A 189 19.97 0.11 -16.72
C ILE A 189 19.95 -0.82 -15.50
N ASP A 190 21.02 -0.83 -14.70
CA ASP A 190 21.11 -1.65 -13.50
C ASP A 190 20.13 -1.20 -12.42
N PHE A 191 19.92 0.11 -12.27
CA PHE A 191 18.88 0.63 -11.40
C PHE A 191 17.48 0.22 -11.88
N LYS A 192 17.21 0.28 -13.20
CA LYS A 192 15.96 -0.22 -13.79
C LYS A 192 15.78 -1.73 -13.57
N LYS A 193 16.85 -2.53 -13.64
CA LYS A 193 16.82 -3.98 -13.31
C LYS A 193 16.49 -4.19 -11.82
N TYR A 194 17.14 -3.44 -10.93
CA TYR A 194 16.84 -3.46 -9.49
C TYR A 194 15.37 -3.13 -9.22
N LEU A 195 14.86 -2.03 -9.79
CA LEU A 195 13.46 -1.64 -9.67
C LEU A 195 12.51 -2.73 -10.17
N ARG A 196 12.80 -3.37 -11.30
CA ARG A 196 12.02 -4.52 -11.80
C ARG A 196 12.05 -5.71 -10.85
N SER A 197 13.20 -5.99 -10.23
CA SER A 197 13.35 -7.08 -9.25
C SER A 197 12.53 -6.85 -7.97
N CYS A 198 12.36 -5.59 -7.57
CA CYS A 198 11.58 -5.18 -6.40
C CYS A 198 10.07 -5.20 -6.63
N LYS A 199 9.59 -5.26 -7.88
CA LYS A 199 8.15 -5.30 -8.16
C LYS A 199 7.55 -6.63 -7.67
N PRO A 200 6.63 -6.61 -6.69
CA PRO A 200 5.94 -7.83 -6.29
C PRO A 200 5.07 -8.36 -7.44
N ARG A 201 5.03 -9.68 -7.61
CA ARG A 201 4.11 -10.34 -8.54
C ARG A 201 2.73 -10.41 -7.88
N ILE A 202 1.78 -9.65 -8.40
CA ILE A 202 0.46 -9.46 -7.80
C ILE A 202 -0.60 -9.85 -8.83
N ARG A 203 -1.60 -10.62 -8.40
CA ARG A 203 -2.74 -10.98 -9.25
C ARG A 203 -3.83 -9.90 -9.19
N ILE A 204 -4.73 -9.93 -10.18
CA ILE A 204 -5.89 -9.04 -10.20
C ILE A 204 -6.72 -9.25 -8.93
N GLY A 205 -7.01 -8.16 -8.21
CA GLY A 205 -7.75 -8.20 -6.95
C GLY A 205 -6.93 -8.43 -5.68
N GLU A 206 -5.60 -8.54 -5.80
CA GLU A 206 -4.67 -8.56 -4.68
C GLU A 206 -4.11 -7.17 -4.43
N LEU A 207 -4.00 -6.79 -3.16
CA LEU A 207 -3.52 -5.47 -2.77
C LEU A 207 -1.99 -5.43 -2.73
N ASN A 208 -1.41 -4.42 -3.38
CA ASN A 208 0.02 -4.15 -3.31
C ASN A 208 0.39 -3.33 -2.07
N LEU A 209 0.98 -3.94 -1.05
CA LEU A 209 1.39 -3.25 0.17
C LEU A 209 2.62 -2.32 0.00
N ARG A 210 3.30 -2.36 -1.15
CA ARG A 210 4.34 -1.35 -1.50
C ARG A 210 3.73 -0.04 -1.97
N ARG A 211 2.54 -0.10 -2.58
CA ARG A 211 1.77 1.05 -3.08
C ARG A 211 0.74 1.53 -2.06
N TYR A 212 0.13 0.60 -1.33
CA TYR A 212 -0.92 0.85 -0.35
C TYR A 212 -0.46 0.48 1.06
N ARG A 213 -1.00 1.15 2.07
CA ARG A 213 -0.75 0.86 3.48
C ARG A 213 -2.08 0.72 4.20
N ILE A 214 -2.20 -0.27 5.08
CA ILE A 214 -3.37 -0.38 5.95
C ILE A 214 -3.27 0.67 7.06
N CYS A 215 -4.29 1.52 7.17
CA CYS A 215 -4.40 2.58 8.16
C CYS A 215 -5.71 2.44 8.93
N GLY A 216 -5.76 2.95 10.16
CA GLY A 216 -6.96 2.87 11.01
C GLY A 216 -7.20 1.49 11.67
N GLY A 217 -6.19 0.63 11.64
CA GLY A 217 -6.21 -0.68 12.29
C GLY A 217 -6.84 -1.80 11.47
N VAL A 218 -6.97 -2.97 12.09
CA VAL A 218 -7.60 -4.17 11.51
C VAL A 218 -8.84 -4.53 12.32
N LEU A 219 -9.96 -4.69 11.63
CA LEU A 219 -11.24 -5.08 12.18
C LEU A 219 -11.49 -6.57 11.92
N ASN A 220 -11.58 -7.36 12.99
CA ASN A 220 -11.95 -8.76 12.93
C ASN A 220 -13.43 -8.90 13.31
N LEU A 221 -14.22 -9.48 12.41
CA LEU A 221 -15.61 -9.85 12.66
C LEU A 221 -15.71 -11.37 12.60
N ASP A 222 -16.12 -12.00 13.70
CA ASP A 222 -16.28 -13.45 13.78
C ASP A 222 -17.70 -13.82 14.17
N LEU A 223 -18.25 -14.83 13.50
CA LEU A 223 -19.48 -15.50 13.93
C LEU A 223 -19.12 -16.73 14.74
N ILE A 224 -19.66 -16.79 15.95
CA ILE A 224 -19.30 -17.79 16.95
C ILE A 224 -20.58 -18.46 17.45
N VAL A 225 -20.59 -19.79 17.54
CA VAL A 225 -21.71 -20.52 18.15
C VAL A 225 -21.73 -20.22 19.65
N THR A 226 -22.88 -19.83 20.19
CA THR A 226 -23.02 -19.60 21.63
C THR A 226 -22.91 -20.94 22.36
N PRO A 227 -22.04 -21.05 23.39
CA PRO A 227 -21.95 -22.26 24.19
C PRO A 227 -23.25 -22.47 24.98
N PRO A 228 -23.55 -23.72 25.40
CA PRO A 228 -24.72 -24.01 26.21
C PRO A 228 -24.75 -23.15 27.50
N GLN A 229 -25.86 -22.43 27.71
CA GLN A 229 -26.04 -21.56 28.88
C GLN A 229 -26.47 -22.35 30.11
N PRO A 230 -26.09 -21.91 31.33
CA PRO A 230 -26.59 -22.48 32.57
C PRO A 230 -28.10 -22.29 32.67
N LYS A 231 -28.83 -23.37 32.92
CA LYS A 231 -30.28 -23.35 33.16
C LYS A 231 -30.55 -23.52 34.65
N ARG A 232 -31.30 -22.58 35.23
CA ARG A 232 -31.83 -22.70 36.59
C ARG A 232 -33.05 -23.63 36.58
N MET A 233 -32.96 -24.71 37.34
CA MET A 233 -34.06 -25.64 37.57
C MET A 233 -34.75 -25.31 38.91
N ARG A 234 -35.90 -25.96 39.17
CA ARG A 234 -36.57 -25.87 40.49
C ARG A 234 -35.59 -26.30 41.60
N HIS A 235 -35.69 -25.67 42.77
CA HIS A 235 -34.84 -25.89 43.95
C HIS A 235 -33.39 -25.37 43.85
N SER A 236 -33.16 -24.26 43.15
CA SER A 236 -31.85 -23.57 43.08
C SER A 236 -30.70 -24.39 42.46
N VAL A 237 -31.01 -25.47 41.74
CA VAL A 237 -30.01 -26.27 41.01
C VAL A 237 -29.72 -25.62 39.67
N ILE A 238 -28.44 -25.39 39.38
CA ILE A 238 -27.97 -24.87 38.09
C ILE A 238 -27.37 -26.03 37.29
N VAL A 239 -27.97 -26.36 36.16
CA VAL A 239 -27.47 -27.42 35.25
C VAL A 239 -26.88 -26.77 34.01
N THR A 240 -25.69 -27.19 33.59
CA THR A 240 -25.04 -26.69 32.37
C THR A 240 -24.41 -27.84 31.61
N THR A 241 -24.73 -27.97 30.33
CA THR A 241 -24.10 -28.96 29.45
C THR A 241 -22.69 -28.50 29.09
N LEU A 242 -21.69 -29.34 29.37
CA LEU A 242 -20.28 -29.09 29.07
C LEU A 242 -19.90 -29.84 27.80
N GLN A 243 -19.69 -29.11 26.70
CA GLN A 243 -19.09 -29.66 25.49
C GLN A 243 -17.55 -29.58 25.60
N LEU A 244 -16.87 -30.70 25.37
CA LEU A 244 -15.41 -30.81 25.35
C LEU A 244 -14.95 -31.07 23.91
N PRO A 245 -13.87 -30.44 23.42
CA PRO A 245 -13.01 -29.47 24.11
C PRO A 245 -13.69 -28.10 24.36
N LYS A 246 -13.27 -27.38 25.40
CA LYS A 246 -13.79 -26.04 25.80
C LYS A 246 -13.33 -24.93 24.84
N CYS A 247 -13.58 -25.10 23.55
CA CYS A 247 -13.26 -24.14 22.50
C CYS A 247 -14.53 -23.55 21.91
N LEU A 248 -14.42 -22.31 21.42
CA LEU A 248 -15.50 -21.69 20.66
C LEU A 248 -15.52 -22.27 19.25
N ALA A 249 -16.69 -22.69 18.78
CA ALA A 249 -16.88 -23.13 17.42
C ALA A 249 -17.20 -21.91 16.54
N ALA A 250 -16.34 -21.65 15.54
CA ALA A 250 -16.58 -20.61 14.55
C ALA A 250 -17.61 -21.11 13.52
N VAL A 251 -18.57 -20.25 13.17
CA VAL A 251 -19.51 -20.51 12.07
C VAL A 251 -18.82 -20.12 10.77
N LYS A 252 -18.64 -21.08 9.87
CA LYS A 252 -18.10 -20.80 8.53
C LYS A 252 -19.17 -20.08 7.71
N TYR A 253 -19.06 -18.77 7.59
CA TYR A 253 -19.87 -17.96 6.70
C TYR A 253 -19.04 -17.58 5.46
N GLN A 254 -19.37 -18.21 4.33
CA GLN A 254 -18.75 -17.93 3.04
C GLN A 254 -19.81 -17.98 1.95
N VAL A 255 -20.21 -16.80 1.47
CA VAL A 255 -21.11 -16.61 0.33
C VAL A 255 -20.26 -16.02 -0.80
N GLN A 256 -20.01 -16.80 -1.85
CA GLN A 256 -19.32 -16.29 -3.02
C GLN A 256 -20.34 -15.59 -3.92
N TYR A 257 -20.21 -14.27 -4.01
CA TYR A 257 -20.92 -13.46 -5.00
C TYR A 257 -19.96 -13.17 -6.17
N LYS A 258 -20.39 -13.45 -7.38
CA LYS A 258 -19.74 -12.94 -8.61
C LYS A 258 -20.72 -11.95 -9.22
N ALA A 259 -20.29 -10.71 -9.37
CA ALA A 259 -21.07 -9.72 -10.08
C ALA A 259 -21.42 -10.26 -11.48
N PRO A 260 -22.68 -10.12 -11.95
CA PRO A 260 -23.02 -10.47 -13.32
C PRO A 260 -22.12 -9.67 -14.27
N GLY A 261 -21.63 -10.34 -15.31
CA GLY A 261 -20.76 -9.70 -16.30
C GLY A 261 -21.50 -8.53 -16.98
N PRO A 262 -20.79 -7.46 -17.36
CA PRO A 262 -21.41 -6.39 -18.15
C PRO A 262 -22.01 -7.00 -19.43
N PRO A 263 -23.20 -6.56 -19.85
CA PRO A 263 -23.85 -7.11 -21.03
C PRO A 263 -22.96 -6.88 -22.29
N PRO A 264 -23.01 -7.79 -23.28
CA PRO A 264 -22.28 -7.64 -24.53
C PRO A 264 -22.62 -6.31 -25.23
N PRO A 265 -21.65 -5.59 -25.81
CA PRO A 265 -21.93 -4.36 -26.56
C PRO A 265 -22.84 -4.66 -27.76
N GLY A 266 -23.97 -3.95 -27.87
CA GLY A 266 -24.86 -4.00 -29.05
C GLY A 266 -26.23 -4.65 -28.85
N VAL A 267 -26.59 -5.10 -27.63
CA VAL A 267 -27.93 -5.63 -27.34
C VAL A 267 -28.77 -4.58 -26.60
N THR A 268 -29.72 -3.96 -27.30
CA THR A 268 -30.81 -3.20 -26.67
C THR A 268 -31.75 -4.18 -25.98
N ARG A 269 -31.72 -4.20 -24.64
CA ARG A 269 -32.56 -5.08 -23.81
C ARG A 269 -33.89 -4.42 -23.48
N THR A 270 -34.91 -5.25 -23.26
CA THR A 270 -36.21 -4.76 -22.81
C THR A 270 -36.16 -4.34 -21.33
N PRO A 271 -36.97 -3.35 -20.88
CA PRO A 271 -36.98 -2.91 -19.48
C PRO A 271 -37.23 -4.04 -18.46
N GLU A 272 -38.03 -5.04 -18.83
CA GLU A 272 -38.38 -6.18 -17.96
C GLU A 272 -37.19 -7.11 -17.65
N GLU A 273 -36.30 -7.33 -18.63
CA GLU A 273 -35.08 -8.12 -18.42
C GLU A 273 -34.09 -7.41 -17.47
N ILE A 274 -34.04 -6.08 -17.57
CA ILE A 274 -33.22 -5.23 -16.69
C ILE A 274 -33.77 -5.28 -15.26
N GLU A 275 -35.09 -5.18 -15.08
CA GLU A 275 -35.73 -5.29 -13.76
C GLU A 275 -35.53 -6.67 -13.11
N GLN A 276 -35.60 -7.76 -13.89
CA GLN A 276 -35.36 -9.10 -13.38
C GLN A 276 -33.89 -9.33 -13.00
N GLU A 277 -32.94 -8.82 -13.79
CA GLU A 277 -31.51 -8.88 -13.44
C GLU A 277 -31.22 -8.05 -12.18
N ILE A 278 -31.78 -6.85 -12.06
CA ILE A 278 -31.66 -6.00 -10.86
C ILE A 278 -32.22 -6.74 -9.64
N LYS A 279 -33.41 -7.35 -9.76
CA LYS A 279 -34.04 -8.11 -8.67
C LYS A 279 -33.23 -9.34 -8.25
N MET A 280 -32.62 -10.03 -9.20
CA MET A 280 -31.72 -11.17 -8.93
C MET A 280 -30.42 -10.72 -8.24
N VAL A 281 -29.88 -9.57 -8.64
CA VAL A 281 -28.72 -8.93 -8.02
C VAL A 281 -29.04 -8.48 -6.60
N GLU A 282 -30.19 -7.85 -6.38
CA GLU A 282 -30.67 -7.43 -5.06
C GLU A 282 -30.88 -8.63 -4.13
N ALA A 283 -31.52 -9.71 -4.62
CA ALA A 283 -31.69 -10.95 -3.85
C ALA A 283 -30.35 -11.61 -3.48
N GLN A 284 -29.33 -11.50 -4.34
CA GLN A 284 -27.98 -11.97 -4.01
C GLN A 284 -27.28 -11.03 -3.01
N TYR A 285 -27.52 -9.72 -3.09
CA TYR A 285 -27.00 -8.75 -2.14
C TYR A 285 -27.65 -8.84 -0.75
N GLU A 286 -28.90 -9.29 -0.65
CA GLU A 286 -29.55 -9.59 0.64
C GLU A 286 -28.91 -10.78 1.37
N LYS A 287 -28.20 -11.65 0.65
CA LYS A 287 -27.47 -12.79 1.25
C LYS A 287 -26.12 -12.38 1.84
N LEU A 288 -25.63 -11.18 1.53
CA LEU A 288 -24.35 -10.65 2.01
C LEU A 288 -24.54 -9.84 3.30
N ALA A 289 -23.53 -9.86 4.16
CA ALA A 289 -23.49 -8.97 5.32
C ALA A 289 -23.12 -7.56 4.86
N MET A 290 -23.89 -6.57 5.29
CA MET A 290 -23.61 -5.17 5.03
C MET A 290 -22.84 -4.57 6.21
N VAL A 291 -21.71 -3.94 5.93
CA VAL A 291 -20.85 -3.36 6.95
C VAL A 291 -20.74 -1.85 6.68
N PHE A 292 -20.92 -1.09 7.74
CA PHE A 292 -20.75 0.36 7.81
C PHE A 292 -19.60 0.65 8.77
N ILE A 293 -18.65 1.48 8.33
CA ILE A 293 -17.49 1.87 9.14
C ILE A 293 -17.35 3.38 9.07
N ASP A 294 -17.32 4.03 10.24
CA ASP A 294 -16.89 5.42 10.30
C ASP A 294 -15.37 5.46 10.39
N LEU A 295 -14.76 6.22 9.48
CA LEU A 295 -13.33 6.34 9.39
C LEU A 295 -12.76 7.16 10.56
N PRO A 296 -11.57 6.79 11.07
CA PRO A 296 -10.89 7.58 12.08
C PRO A 296 -10.46 8.93 11.51
N GLN A 297 -10.65 9.99 12.30
CA GLN A 297 -10.22 11.36 11.98
C GLN A 297 -8.70 11.56 12.18
N ASP A 298 -8.04 10.63 12.88
CA ASP A 298 -6.59 10.62 13.09
C ASP A 298 -5.81 10.25 11.81
N VAL A 299 -6.51 9.84 10.75
CA VAL A 299 -5.94 9.46 9.46
C VAL A 299 -6.39 10.46 8.39
N MET A 300 -5.48 10.84 7.50
CA MET A 300 -5.76 11.72 6.36
C MET A 300 -6.22 10.91 5.15
N TRP A 301 -7.49 11.03 4.79
CA TRP A 301 -8.12 10.32 3.67
C TRP A 301 -8.12 11.21 2.42
N ASN A 302 -6.94 11.42 1.82
CA ASN A 302 -6.79 12.30 0.65
C ASN A 302 -7.26 11.65 -0.66
N GLU A 303 -7.23 10.32 -0.72
CA GLU A 303 -7.76 9.51 -1.82
C GLU A 303 -8.83 8.57 -1.27
N PRO A 304 -9.79 8.13 -2.11
CA PRO A 304 -10.80 7.18 -1.68
C PRO A 304 -10.13 5.91 -1.16
N PRO A 305 -10.40 5.50 0.09
CA PRO A 305 -9.78 4.32 0.68
C PRO A 305 -10.20 3.04 -0.05
N VAL A 306 -9.37 2.01 0.05
CA VAL A 306 -9.68 0.69 -0.49
C VAL A 306 -9.93 -0.27 0.67
N VAL A 307 -11.15 -0.80 0.75
CA VAL A 307 -11.46 -1.86 1.73
C VAL A 307 -10.88 -3.17 1.23
N CYS A 308 -10.17 -3.86 2.11
CA CYS A 308 -9.56 -5.14 1.80
C CYS A 308 -9.74 -6.13 2.94
N GLN A 309 -9.67 -7.42 2.61
CA GLN A 309 -9.85 -8.51 3.54
C GLN A 309 -8.61 -9.41 3.53
N TRP A 310 -8.22 -9.90 4.71
CA TRP A 310 -7.06 -10.75 4.89
C TRP A 310 -7.39 -12.21 4.58
N HIS A 311 -6.73 -12.77 3.57
CA HIS A 311 -6.83 -14.18 3.22
C HIS A 311 -5.66 -14.97 3.84
N ASP A 312 -5.92 -15.60 4.99
CA ASP A 312 -4.86 -16.22 5.79
C ASP A 312 -4.08 -17.34 5.08
N ALA A 313 -4.76 -18.23 4.35
CA ALA A 313 -4.10 -19.34 3.66
C ALA A 313 -3.14 -18.92 2.52
N ARG A 314 -3.29 -17.69 1.99
CA ARG A 314 -2.40 -17.13 0.96
C ARG A 314 -1.51 -16.02 1.53
N LYS A 315 -1.79 -15.55 2.75
CA LYS A 315 -1.15 -14.41 3.41
C LYS A 315 -1.18 -13.15 2.55
N ILE A 316 -2.34 -12.80 2.02
CA ILE A 316 -2.55 -11.64 1.15
C ILE A 316 -3.76 -10.84 1.59
N TRP A 317 -3.75 -9.54 1.27
CA TRP A 317 -4.94 -8.70 1.30
C TRP A 317 -5.63 -8.72 -0.06
N THR A 318 -6.94 -8.92 -0.08
CA THR A 318 -7.74 -8.96 -1.32
C THR A 318 -8.99 -8.09 -1.19
N SER A 319 -9.40 -7.45 -2.30
CA SER A 319 -10.64 -6.71 -2.40
C SER A 319 -11.74 -7.48 -3.16
N ASN A 320 -11.49 -8.73 -3.56
CA ASN A 320 -12.40 -9.50 -4.42
C ASN A 320 -13.74 -9.87 -3.77
N TYR A 321 -13.80 -9.89 -2.45
CA TYR A 321 -14.99 -10.27 -1.69
C TYR A 321 -15.74 -9.05 -1.12
N VAL A 322 -15.36 -7.85 -1.57
CA VAL A 322 -15.99 -6.57 -1.22
C VAL A 322 -16.86 -6.15 -2.40
N ASN A 323 -18.16 -6.01 -2.17
CA ASN A 323 -19.16 -5.64 -3.17
C ASN A 323 -19.90 -4.38 -2.72
N ASP A 324 -20.55 -3.67 -3.67
CA ASP A 324 -21.39 -2.49 -3.38
C ASP A 324 -20.67 -1.46 -2.49
N TYR A 325 -19.42 -1.12 -2.84
CA TYR A 325 -18.61 -0.17 -2.10
C TYR A 325 -19.10 1.26 -2.33
N LYS A 326 -19.45 1.96 -1.24
CA LYS A 326 -19.85 3.36 -1.22
C LYS A 326 -19.01 4.10 -0.19
N PHE A 327 -18.41 5.19 -0.64
CA PHE A 327 -17.63 6.08 0.20
C PHE A 327 -18.30 7.44 0.25
N ASN A 328 -18.55 7.93 1.46
CA ASN A 328 -19.03 9.28 1.70
C ASN A 328 -17.87 10.10 2.30
N GLU A 329 -17.34 11.03 1.49
CA GLU A 329 -16.24 11.90 1.85
C GLU A 329 -16.61 12.88 2.98
N ASP A 330 -17.79 13.50 2.90
CA ASP A 330 -18.24 14.51 3.86
C ASP A 330 -18.40 13.95 5.27
N LYS A 331 -18.97 12.74 5.37
CA LYS A 331 -19.21 12.06 6.65
C LYS A 331 -18.03 11.17 7.07
N LEU A 332 -17.04 10.98 6.19
CA LEU A 332 -15.96 10.01 6.35
C LEU A 332 -16.49 8.61 6.70
N THR A 333 -17.53 8.15 5.98
CA THR A 333 -18.14 6.83 6.20
C THR A 333 -17.99 5.94 4.98
N ILE A 334 -17.74 4.66 5.25
CA ILE A 334 -17.66 3.62 4.24
C ILE A 334 -18.80 2.62 4.46
N GLN A 335 -19.47 2.26 3.38
CA GLN A 335 -20.43 1.17 3.34
C GLN A 335 -19.99 0.15 2.28
N PHE A 336 -20.02 -1.13 2.63
CA PHE A 336 -19.80 -2.20 1.67
C PHE A 336 -20.55 -3.46 2.09
N ARG A 337 -20.76 -4.38 1.13
CA ARG A 337 -21.29 -5.71 1.38
C ARG A 337 -20.18 -6.74 1.25
N THR A 338 -20.18 -7.73 2.13
CA THR A 338 -19.23 -8.84 2.07
C THR A 338 -19.90 -10.18 2.28
N GLY A 339 -19.42 -11.17 1.52
CA GLY A 339 -19.85 -12.56 1.66
C GLY A 339 -18.94 -13.39 2.56
N VAL A 340 -17.85 -12.81 3.07
CA VAL A 340 -16.90 -13.51 3.93
C VAL A 340 -16.49 -12.60 5.07
N LEU A 341 -16.50 -13.14 6.29
CA LEU A 341 -16.11 -12.42 7.50
C LEU A 341 -14.63 -12.70 7.82
N TRP A 342 -13.75 -12.21 6.95
CA TRP A 342 -12.31 -12.19 7.19
C TRP A 342 -11.88 -10.87 7.85
N PRO A 343 -10.69 -10.81 8.46
CA PRO A 343 -10.15 -9.56 8.98
C PRO A 343 -10.15 -8.46 7.91
N ILE A 344 -10.71 -7.31 8.23
CA ILE A 344 -10.95 -6.20 7.33
C ILE A 344 -9.92 -5.10 7.64
N GLY A 345 -9.24 -4.64 6.60
CA GLY A 345 -8.29 -3.53 6.64
C GLY A 345 -8.74 -2.43 5.70
N ILE A 346 -8.41 -1.19 6.05
CA ILE A 346 -8.68 -0.01 5.22
C ILE A 346 -7.34 0.47 4.66
N ALA A 347 -7.17 0.38 3.35
CA ALA A 347 -5.93 0.68 2.68
C ALA A 347 -5.95 2.10 2.10
N THR A 348 -4.88 2.87 2.36
CA THR A 348 -4.62 4.18 1.75
C THR A 348 -3.41 4.11 0.83
N LEU A 349 -3.34 5.02 -0.14
CA LEU A 349 -2.16 5.14 -0.98
C LEU A 349 -0.98 5.65 -0.15
N ARG A 350 0.14 4.93 -0.17
CA ARG A 350 1.34 5.27 0.61
C ARG A 350 1.99 6.56 0.11
N TYR A 351 2.03 6.75 -1.20
CA TYR A 351 2.76 7.84 -1.84
C TYR A 351 1.83 8.95 -2.36
N SER A 352 0.76 9.25 -1.64
CA SER A 352 -0.25 10.25 -2.04
C SER A 352 0.33 11.66 -2.19
N ASN A 353 1.36 11.97 -1.40
CA ASN A 353 2.04 13.27 -1.42
C ASN A 353 3.20 13.35 -2.43
N LEU A 354 3.50 12.27 -3.16
CA LEU A 354 4.56 12.24 -4.17
C LEU A 354 3.96 12.38 -5.59
N PRO A 355 4.67 13.02 -6.53
CA PRO A 355 5.96 13.68 -6.38
C PRO A 355 5.86 14.96 -5.53
N TYR A 356 6.96 15.33 -4.85
CA TYR A 356 7.02 16.60 -4.11
C TYR A 356 7.09 17.78 -5.08
N GLN A 357 6.26 18.79 -4.84
CA GLN A 357 6.19 20.00 -5.65
C GLN A 357 7.31 20.98 -5.29
N ALA A 358 7.60 21.11 -4.00
CA ALA A 358 8.66 21.98 -3.52
C ALA A 358 9.22 21.49 -2.18
N TRP A 359 10.44 21.89 -1.87
CA TRP A 359 11.00 21.74 -0.53
C TRP A 359 11.93 22.91 -0.22
N ASP A 360 12.02 23.27 1.05
CA ASP A 360 12.81 24.39 1.55
C ASP A 360 13.42 24.03 2.91
N ILE A 361 14.69 24.38 3.10
CA ILE A 361 15.45 24.17 4.33
C ILE A 361 16.06 25.50 4.73
N LYS A 362 15.72 25.96 5.92
CA LYS A 362 16.18 27.24 6.47
C LYS A 362 16.66 27.06 7.91
N PRO A 363 17.67 27.80 8.37
CA PRO A 363 17.97 27.89 9.79
C PRO A 363 16.76 28.49 10.51
N ASP A 364 16.48 27.96 11.70
CA ASP A 364 15.39 28.46 12.53
C ASP A 364 15.76 29.87 13.06
N PRO A 365 15.02 30.94 12.73
CA PRO A 365 15.38 32.30 13.15
C PRO A 365 15.37 32.47 14.68
N ASP A 366 14.46 31.76 15.34
CA ASP A 366 14.19 31.88 16.77
C ASP A 366 14.96 30.83 17.60
N GLY A 367 15.78 29.98 16.97
CA GLY A 367 16.30 28.77 17.59
C GLY A 367 17.64 28.28 17.06
N ARG A 368 18.15 27.21 17.68
CA ARG A 368 19.35 26.48 17.21
C ARG A 368 19.00 25.35 16.23
N GLY A 369 17.79 25.39 15.68
CA GLY A 369 17.21 24.36 14.83
C GLY A 369 17.33 24.66 13.35
N VAL A 370 16.77 23.74 12.57
CA VAL A 370 16.59 23.86 11.12
C VAL A 370 15.13 23.59 10.81
N LEU A 371 14.51 24.49 10.07
CA LEU A 371 13.17 24.35 9.52
C LEU A 371 13.26 23.62 8.19
N ILE A 372 12.51 22.53 8.05
CA ILE A 372 12.39 21.77 6.81
C ILE A 372 10.92 21.80 6.41
N THR A 373 10.62 22.48 5.31
CA THR A 373 9.28 22.53 4.74
C THR A 373 9.24 21.69 3.47
N VAL A 374 8.31 20.75 3.41
CA VAL A 374 8.10 19.91 2.23
C VAL A 374 6.67 20.06 1.76
N THR A 375 6.50 20.50 0.52
CA THR A 375 5.22 20.65 -0.17
C THR A 375 5.00 19.42 -1.04
N GLY A 376 4.11 18.54 -0.59
CA GLY A 376 3.62 17.42 -1.39
C GLY A 376 2.44 17.81 -2.28
N LEU A 377 1.88 16.82 -2.97
CA LEU A 377 0.72 17.04 -3.84
C LEU A 377 -0.54 17.47 -3.07
N CYS A 378 -0.84 16.82 -1.93
CA CYS A 378 -2.04 17.11 -1.14
C CYS A 378 -1.73 18.03 0.04
N VAL A 379 -0.61 17.79 0.73
CA VAL A 379 -0.32 18.37 2.04
C VAL A 379 1.06 19.03 2.04
N THR A 380 1.19 20.14 2.77
CA THR A 380 2.50 20.75 3.08
C THR A 380 2.84 20.58 4.54
N VAL A 381 4.04 20.10 4.85
CA VAL A 381 4.48 19.81 6.21
C VAL A 381 5.73 20.60 6.55
N THR A 382 5.74 21.20 7.75
CA THR A 382 6.91 21.89 8.29
C THR A 382 7.43 21.17 9.52
N PHE A 383 8.69 20.77 9.47
CA PHE A 383 9.43 20.13 10.55
C PHE A 383 10.44 21.11 11.16
N VAL A 384 10.66 20.99 12.46
CA VAL A 384 11.77 21.65 13.17
C VAL A 384 12.71 20.56 13.67
N CYS A 385 13.91 20.50 13.10
CA CYS A 385 14.95 19.56 13.48
C CYS A 385 15.95 20.24 14.42
N VAL A 386 16.16 19.68 15.62
CA VAL A 386 17.12 20.21 16.59
C VAL A 386 17.95 19.06 17.17
N SER A 387 19.24 19.03 16.83
CA SER A 387 20.17 17.96 17.24
C SER A 387 19.61 16.56 17.01
N ASN A 388 19.12 15.89 18.06
CA ASN A 388 18.69 14.49 18.06
C ASN A 388 17.17 14.30 18.05
N TRP A 389 16.38 15.38 18.04
CA TRP A 389 14.92 15.31 18.00
C TRP A 389 14.33 16.16 16.88
N VAL A 390 13.13 15.77 16.47
CA VAL A 390 12.33 16.47 15.46
C VAL A 390 10.96 16.79 16.04
N LYS A 391 10.43 17.95 15.69
CA LYS A 391 9.07 18.36 16.00
C LYS A 391 8.32 18.65 14.70
N LEU A 392 7.03 18.33 14.70
CA LEU A 392 6.10 18.77 13.69
C LEU A 392 5.61 20.18 14.07
N LYS A 393 5.92 21.20 13.26
CA LYS A 393 5.54 22.60 13.55
C LYS A 393 4.11 22.89 13.07
N SER A 394 3.84 22.55 11.82
CA SER A 394 2.53 22.75 11.21
C SER A 394 2.34 21.82 10.02
N ILE A 395 1.07 21.58 9.72
CA ILE A 395 0.62 20.94 8.49
C ILE A 395 -0.42 21.87 7.86
N ALA A 396 -0.25 22.18 6.58
CA ALA A 396 -1.22 22.93 5.79
C ALA A 396 -1.93 22.01 4.80
N ASN A 397 -3.20 22.33 4.49
CA ASN A 397 -4.07 21.60 3.56
C ASN A 397 -4.38 20.14 3.98
N ALA A 398 -4.36 19.85 5.29
CA ALA A 398 -4.81 18.56 5.78
C ALA A 398 -6.33 18.39 5.60
N SER A 399 -6.75 17.23 5.11
CA SER A 399 -8.17 16.86 4.94
C SER A 399 -8.89 16.62 6.28
N THR A 400 -8.15 16.23 7.32
CA THR A 400 -8.66 15.95 8.66
C THR A 400 -7.79 16.63 9.72
N ALA A 401 -8.29 16.70 10.96
CA ALA A 401 -7.53 17.19 12.13
C ALA A 401 -6.42 16.22 12.60
N ALA A 402 -6.04 15.25 11.76
CA ALA A 402 -4.98 14.30 12.00
C ALA A 402 -3.67 15.00 12.38
N LEU A 403 -2.91 14.39 13.29
CA LEU A 403 -1.62 14.87 13.81
C LEU A 403 -1.66 16.15 14.65
N SER A 404 -2.83 16.74 14.89
CA SER A 404 -2.99 17.94 15.71
C SER A 404 -2.41 17.79 17.12
N GLU A 405 -2.64 16.64 17.74
CA GLU A 405 -2.09 16.31 19.07
C GLU A 405 -0.56 16.18 19.08
N HIS A 406 0.07 15.97 17.93
CA HIS A 406 1.51 15.75 17.81
C HIS A 406 2.30 17.04 17.50
N PHE A 407 1.61 18.16 17.29
CA PHE A 407 2.26 19.45 17.07
C PHE A 407 3.13 19.87 18.26
N ASN A 408 4.31 20.40 17.96
CA ASN A 408 5.31 20.89 18.91
C ASN A 408 5.85 19.88 19.94
N LYS A 409 5.40 18.62 19.91
CA LYS A 409 5.94 17.53 20.74
C LYS A 409 7.26 17.00 20.15
N ARG A 410 8.20 16.68 21.04
CA ARG A 410 9.54 16.18 20.68
C ARG A 410 9.48 14.68 20.42
N TYR A 411 9.94 14.25 19.25
CA TYR A 411 10.07 12.85 18.90
C TYR A 411 11.45 12.54 18.36
N SER A 412 11.86 11.27 18.47
CA SER A 412 12.94 10.76 17.63
C SER A 412 12.45 10.66 16.17
N VAL A 413 13.37 10.71 15.21
CA VAL A 413 13.04 10.58 13.77
C VAL A 413 12.24 9.30 13.50
N LYS A 414 12.64 8.17 14.08
CA LYS A 414 11.96 6.88 13.90
C LYS A 414 10.52 6.89 14.42
N GLN A 415 10.28 7.53 15.57
CA GLN A 415 8.94 7.64 16.15
C GLN A 415 8.06 8.57 15.31
N LEU A 416 8.59 9.71 14.87
CA LEU A 416 7.84 10.66 14.03
C LEU A 416 7.43 10.02 12.70
N VAL A 417 8.36 9.31 12.05
CA VAL A 417 8.08 8.58 10.81
C VAL A 417 6.95 7.57 11.01
N ARG A 418 6.95 6.84 12.14
CA ARG A 418 5.88 5.90 12.47
C ARG A 418 4.53 6.60 12.63
N ILE A 419 4.47 7.67 13.44
CA ILE A 419 3.25 8.44 13.70
C ILE A 419 2.68 9.02 12.39
N MET A 420 3.52 9.64 11.56
CA MET A 420 3.10 10.20 10.28
C MET A 420 2.58 9.13 9.32
N ARG A 421 3.21 7.94 9.30
CA ARG A 421 2.75 6.81 8.50
C ARG A 421 1.43 6.21 8.99
N GLU A 422 1.19 6.20 10.30
CA GLU A 422 -0.09 5.77 10.89
C GLU A 422 -1.22 6.75 10.54
N ALA A 423 -0.92 8.04 10.40
CA ALA A 423 -1.86 9.08 9.97
C ALA A 423 -2.06 9.17 8.43
N ALA A 424 -1.56 8.20 7.65
CA ALA A 424 -1.55 8.21 6.17
C ALA A 424 -0.87 9.43 5.53
N CYS A 425 0.09 10.04 6.23
CA CYS A 425 0.86 11.19 5.78
C CYS A 425 2.34 10.79 5.58
N ASP A 426 2.62 9.94 4.59
CA ASP A 426 3.99 9.42 4.36
C ASP A 426 4.81 10.38 3.47
N PHE A 427 5.79 11.05 4.07
CA PHE A 427 6.83 11.83 3.37
C PHE A 427 8.17 11.07 3.32
N PHE A 428 8.15 9.77 3.54
CA PHE A 428 9.36 8.95 3.68
C PHE A 428 9.30 7.77 2.68
N PRO A 429 9.55 8.02 1.38
CA PRO A 429 9.54 6.99 0.36
C PRO A 429 10.62 5.94 0.63
N ASP A 430 10.30 4.68 0.35
CA ASP A 430 11.31 3.62 0.32
C ASP A 430 12.04 3.63 -1.03
N PHE A 431 13.13 2.88 -1.15
CA PHE A 431 13.98 2.81 -2.35
C PHE A 431 13.26 2.35 -3.63
N ASP A 432 12.13 1.65 -3.51
CA ASP A 432 11.28 1.24 -4.63
C ASP A 432 10.12 2.20 -4.91
N GLY A 433 10.03 3.33 -4.20
CA GLY A 433 8.96 4.33 -4.38
C GLY A 433 8.84 4.83 -5.82
N HIS A 434 9.95 4.89 -6.55
CA HIS A 434 10.03 5.22 -7.97
C HIS A 434 9.19 4.30 -8.88
N ASN A 435 8.92 3.06 -8.48
CA ASN A 435 8.06 2.15 -9.24
C ASN A 435 6.57 2.51 -9.16
N HIS A 436 6.18 3.25 -8.12
CA HIS A 436 4.78 3.46 -7.74
C HIS A 436 4.31 4.88 -8.02
N VAL A 437 5.22 5.81 -8.29
CA VAL A 437 4.94 7.22 -8.60
C VAL A 437 5.36 7.51 -10.03
N LYS A 438 4.44 8.02 -10.85
CA LYS A 438 4.74 8.45 -12.23
C LYS A 438 5.50 9.78 -12.21
N GLY A 439 6.42 9.97 -13.16
CA GLY A 439 7.21 11.21 -13.28
C GLY A 439 8.39 11.31 -12.32
N SER A 440 8.71 10.24 -11.57
CA SER A 440 9.91 10.24 -10.75
C SER A 440 11.14 9.82 -11.56
N SER A 441 12.15 10.69 -11.61
CA SER A 441 13.47 10.33 -12.13
C SER A 441 14.29 9.62 -11.04
N PRO A 442 14.81 8.42 -11.31
CA PRO A 442 15.72 7.76 -10.40
C PRO A 442 17.03 8.55 -10.32
N LYS A 443 17.56 8.70 -9.10
CA LYS A 443 18.86 9.32 -8.86
C LYS A 443 19.84 8.30 -8.33
N GLU A 444 21.13 8.54 -8.57
CA GLU A 444 22.17 7.73 -7.98
C GLU A 444 22.20 7.94 -6.46
N TRP A 445 21.95 6.86 -5.72
CA TRP A 445 21.80 6.90 -4.26
C TRP A 445 23.03 7.46 -3.56
N VAL A 446 24.24 7.11 -4.02
CA VAL A 446 25.50 7.54 -3.40
C VAL A 446 25.64 9.06 -3.48
N MET A 447 25.32 9.65 -4.64
CA MET A 447 25.34 11.10 -4.85
C MET A 447 24.26 11.80 -4.00
N GLU A 448 23.05 11.25 -3.99
CA GLU A 448 21.93 11.78 -3.21
C GLU A 448 22.23 11.79 -1.70
N ARG A 449 22.74 10.67 -1.17
CA ARG A 449 23.15 10.53 0.23
C ARG A 449 24.24 11.53 0.60
N HIS A 450 25.29 11.66 -0.21
CA HIS A 450 26.37 12.62 0.05
C HIS A 450 25.85 14.08 0.04
N THR A 451 25.00 14.41 -0.94
CA THR A 451 24.38 15.74 -1.04
C THR A 451 23.53 16.05 0.20
N TYR A 452 22.75 15.08 0.69
CA TYR A 452 21.98 15.25 1.93
C TYR A 452 22.85 15.46 3.16
N HIS A 453 24.00 14.77 3.27
CA HIS A 453 24.94 15.02 4.36
C HIS A 453 25.58 16.42 4.27
N ALA A 454 25.97 16.87 3.07
CA ALA A 454 26.52 18.20 2.86
C ALA A 454 25.48 19.29 3.18
N MET A 455 24.25 19.14 2.71
CA MET A 455 23.14 20.03 3.04
C MET A 455 22.86 20.05 4.54
N ALA A 456 22.84 18.89 5.20
CA ALA A 456 22.65 18.81 6.64
C ALA A 456 23.74 19.54 7.41
N PHE A 457 25.01 19.43 6.99
CA PHE A 457 26.14 20.13 7.61
C PHE A 457 26.01 21.66 7.48
N LEU A 458 25.58 22.14 6.31
CA LEU A 458 25.46 23.57 6.00
C LEU A 458 24.11 24.20 6.35
N SER A 459 23.12 23.39 6.73
CA SER A 459 21.72 23.78 6.95
C SER A 459 21.50 24.86 8.01
N ARG A 460 22.49 25.09 8.89
CA ARG A 460 22.45 26.13 9.92
C ARG A 460 22.94 27.50 9.44
N ALA A 461 23.65 27.55 8.31
CA ALA A 461 24.23 28.77 7.76
C ALA A 461 23.60 29.17 6.43
N TYR A 462 23.07 28.22 5.67
CA TYR A 462 22.55 28.44 4.32
C TYR A 462 21.10 28.00 4.19
N ASN A 463 20.39 28.70 3.31
CA ASN A 463 19.05 28.34 2.88
C ASN A 463 19.15 27.45 1.63
N PHE A 464 18.50 26.31 1.64
CA PHE A 464 18.38 25.43 0.49
C PHE A 464 16.93 25.36 0.03
N GLN A 465 16.71 25.31 -1.28
CA GLN A 465 15.38 25.19 -1.87
C GLN A 465 15.41 24.27 -3.08
N SER A 466 14.27 23.67 -3.42
CA SER A 466 14.09 22.88 -4.62
C SER A 466 14.33 23.71 -5.88
N SER A 467 15.09 23.16 -6.84
CA SER A 467 15.28 23.78 -8.16
C SER A 467 14.02 23.67 -9.01
N ARG A 468 13.62 24.79 -9.64
CA ARG A 468 12.46 24.89 -10.56
C ARG A 468 12.73 24.32 -11.96
N TYR A 469 13.96 23.91 -12.27
CA TYR A 469 14.35 23.46 -13.61
C TYR A 469 14.04 21.97 -13.89
N ARG A 470 13.34 21.27 -12.99
CA ARG A 470 13.04 19.83 -13.12
C ARG A 470 11.77 19.49 -13.92
N ASP A 471 10.98 20.47 -14.33
CA ASP A 471 9.67 20.23 -14.96
C ASP A 471 9.72 20.01 -16.49
N TYR A 472 10.91 20.09 -17.11
CA TYR A 472 11.10 20.00 -18.58
C TYR A 472 11.92 18.78 -19.04
N GLY A 473 12.03 17.72 -18.24
CA GLY A 473 12.86 16.53 -18.53
C GLY A 473 12.07 15.27 -18.81
#